data_AF-A0A8C9WF64-F1
#
_entry.id   AF-A0A8C9WF64-F1
#
_cell.length_a   1.000
_cell.length_b   1.000
_cell.length_c   1.000
_cell.angle_alpha   90.00
_cell.angle_beta   90.00
_cell.angle_gamma   90.00
#
_symmetry.space_group_name_H-M   'P 1'
#
loop_
_entity.id
_entity.type
_entity.pdbx_description
1 polymer ?
#
loop_
_entity_poly.entity_id
_entity_poly.type
_entity_poly.pdbx_seq_one_letter_code
_entity_poly.pdbx_strand_id
1 'polypeptide(L)'
;MSDNDDIEVDSDADKRAHHNALERKRRDHIKDSFHSLRDSVPALQGEKASRAQILDKATEYIQYMRRKNHTHQQDIDDLKRQNALLEQQVRALEKAKGSTQLQASYSAPDSSLYTNPKGSAVSAFDGGSDSSSESEPEEPPSRKKLRVEPS
;
A
#
# COMPACT_ATOMS: atom_id res chain seq x y z
N MET A 1 -41.55 -63.96 -10.19
CA MET A 1 -40.88 -62.66 -10.06
C MET A 1 -39.69 -62.88 -9.15
N SER A 2 -38.51 -62.99 -9.72
CA SER A 2 -37.27 -62.85 -8.97
C SER A 2 -36.58 -61.67 -9.62
N ASP A 3 -36.72 -60.50 -8.99
CA ASP A 3 -35.91 -59.33 -9.25
C ASP A 3 -34.47 -59.74 -8.92
N ASN A 4 -33.79 -60.24 -9.95
CA ASN A 4 -32.39 -60.56 -9.88
C ASN A 4 -31.69 -59.22 -9.98
N ASP A 5 -31.45 -58.60 -8.82
CA ASP A 5 -30.66 -57.38 -8.69
C ASP A 5 -29.43 -57.51 -9.58
N ASP A 6 -29.38 -56.64 -10.58
CA ASP A 6 -28.27 -56.45 -11.50
C ASP A 6 -27.12 -55.89 -10.68
N ILE A 7 -26.46 -56.78 -9.92
CA ILE A 7 -25.18 -56.49 -9.29
C ILE A 7 -24.24 -56.35 -10.49
N GLU A 8 -24.12 -55.14 -11.01
CA GLU A 8 -23.07 -54.75 -11.95
C GLU A 8 -21.74 -55.07 -11.26
N VAL A 9 -21.24 -56.29 -11.49
CA VAL A 9 -19.90 -56.70 -11.12
C VAL A 9 -18.99 -55.96 -12.08
N ASP A 10 -18.69 -54.71 -11.73
CA ASP A 10 -17.83 -53.79 -12.46
C ASP A 10 -16.56 -54.57 -12.87
N SER A 11 -16.43 -54.84 -14.17
CA SER A 11 -15.43 -55.77 -14.66
C SER A 11 -14.04 -55.21 -14.38
N ASP A 12 -13.00 -56.05 -14.34
CA ASP A 12 -11.63 -55.54 -14.20
C ASP A 12 -11.25 -54.55 -15.30
N ALA A 13 -11.95 -54.59 -16.45
CA ALA A 13 -11.82 -53.61 -17.51
C ALA A 13 -12.45 -52.25 -17.12
N ASP A 14 -13.63 -52.25 -16.50
CA ASP A 14 -14.33 -51.03 -16.09
C ASP A 14 -13.60 -50.32 -14.94
N LYS A 15 -13.12 -51.08 -13.95
CA LYS A 15 -12.24 -50.54 -12.89
C LYS A 15 -10.98 -49.89 -13.45
N ARG A 16 -10.36 -50.52 -14.46
CA ARG A 16 -9.17 -49.99 -15.15
C ARG A 16 -9.51 -48.73 -15.96
N ALA A 17 -10.65 -48.71 -16.64
CA ALA A 17 -11.12 -47.55 -17.40
C ALA A 17 -11.40 -46.36 -16.46
N HIS A 18 -12.10 -46.60 -15.35
CA HIS A 18 -12.39 -45.59 -14.34
C HIS A 18 -11.11 -45.03 -13.71
N HIS A 19 -10.16 -45.88 -13.32
CA HIS A 19 -8.86 -45.44 -12.82
C HIS A 19 -8.10 -44.56 -13.84
N ASN A 20 -8.08 -44.96 -15.12
CA ASN A 20 -7.45 -44.18 -16.18
C ASN A 20 -8.13 -42.81 -16.40
N ALA A 21 -9.45 -42.75 -16.26
CA ALA A 21 -10.20 -41.51 -16.34
C ALA A 21 -9.85 -40.55 -15.19
N LEU A 22 -9.81 -41.06 -13.96
CA LEU A 22 -9.43 -40.28 -12.78
C LEU A 22 -8.00 -39.75 -12.88
N GLU A 23 -7.05 -40.57 -13.30
CA GLU A 23 -5.66 -40.14 -13.44
C GLU A 23 -5.49 -39.11 -14.58
N ARG A 24 -6.27 -39.22 -15.67
CA ARG A 24 -6.30 -38.18 -16.71
C ARG A 24 -6.77 -36.84 -16.14
N LYS A 25 -7.88 -36.85 -15.39
CA LYS A 25 -8.41 -35.65 -14.70
C LYS A 25 -7.36 -35.05 -13.77
N ARG A 26 -6.67 -35.87 -12.96
CA ARG A 26 -5.57 -35.43 -12.10
C ARG A 26 -4.45 -34.77 -12.88
N ARG A 27 -4.02 -35.36 -14.01
CA ARG A 27 -2.95 -34.79 -14.85
C ARG A 27 -3.35 -33.46 -15.49
N ASP A 28 -4.61 -33.30 -15.87
CA ASP A 28 -5.12 -32.03 -16.41
C ASP A 28 -5.13 -30.94 -15.33
N HIS A 29 -5.57 -31.26 -14.11
CA HIS A 29 -5.50 -30.32 -12.99
C HIS A 29 -4.04 -29.89 -12.69
N ILE A 30 -3.10 -30.83 -12.69
CA ILE A 30 -1.67 -30.51 -12.51
C ILE A 30 -1.17 -29.61 -13.64
N LYS A 31 -1.56 -29.90 -14.89
CA LYS A 31 -1.20 -29.10 -16.06
C LYS A 31 -1.71 -27.66 -15.89
N ASP A 32 -2.94 -27.47 -15.43
CA ASP A 32 -3.51 -26.13 -15.18
C ASP A 32 -2.76 -25.40 -14.08
N SER A 33 -2.43 -26.08 -12.97
CA SER A 33 -1.57 -25.52 -11.91
C SER A 33 -0.21 -25.07 -12.42
N PHE A 34 0.41 -25.81 -13.36
CA PHE A 34 1.66 -25.39 -13.99
C PHE A 34 1.49 -24.14 -14.87
N HIS A 35 0.37 -23.99 -15.57
CA HIS A 35 0.07 -22.76 -16.32
C HIS A 35 -0.09 -21.56 -15.38
N SER A 36 -0.88 -21.70 -14.31
CA SER A 36 -1.05 -20.66 -13.30
C SER A 36 0.28 -20.26 -12.64
N LEU A 37 1.15 -21.24 -12.36
CA LEU A 37 2.47 -20.98 -11.79
C LEU A 37 3.36 -20.21 -12.76
N ARG A 38 3.41 -20.63 -14.04
CA ARG A 38 4.17 -19.93 -15.08
C ARG A 38 3.73 -18.47 -15.19
N ASP A 39 2.42 -18.23 -15.24
CA ASP A 39 1.87 -16.88 -15.43
C ASP A 39 2.12 -15.98 -14.21
N SER A 40 2.37 -16.56 -13.04
CA SER A 40 2.74 -15.84 -11.81
C SER A 40 4.22 -15.46 -11.72
N VAL A 41 5.08 -16.02 -12.60
CA VAL A 41 6.52 -15.77 -12.62
C VAL A 41 6.83 -14.81 -13.78
N PRO A 42 7.20 -13.54 -13.53
CA PRO A 42 7.35 -12.53 -14.60
C PRO A 42 8.30 -12.94 -15.73
N ALA A 43 9.39 -13.64 -15.40
CA ALA A 43 10.38 -14.09 -16.38
C ALA A 43 9.89 -15.20 -17.34
N LEU A 44 8.72 -15.79 -17.08
CA LEU A 44 8.15 -16.86 -17.89
C LEU A 44 6.85 -16.46 -18.60
N GLN A 45 6.38 -15.23 -18.39
CA GLN A 45 5.14 -14.74 -19.00
C GLN A 45 5.30 -14.63 -20.52
N GLY A 46 4.36 -15.22 -21.27
CA GLY A 46 4.38 -15.17 -22.73
C GLY A 46 5.38 -16.13 -23.40
N GLU A 47 6.17 -16.88 -22.64
CA GLU A 47 7.16 -17.81 -23.18
C GLU A 47 6.76 -19.28 -23.04
N LYS A 48 7.25 -20.11 -23.96
CA LYS A 48 7.14 -21.57 -23.84
C LYS A 48 8.21 -22.06 -22.87
N ALA A 49 7.79 -22.51 -21.68
CA ALA A 49 8.68 -23.05 -20.65
C ALA A 49 8.34 -24.51 -20.33
N SER A 50 9.37 -25.36 -20.18
CA SER A 50 9.20 -26.73 -19.70
C SER A 50 8.82 -26.76 -18.21
N ARG A 51 8.28 -27.89 -17.73
CA ARG A 51 7.94 -28.05 -16.30
C ARG A 51 9.13 -27.83 -15.37
N ALA A 52 10.31 -28.32 -15.75
CA ALA A 52 11.53 -28.12 -14.97
C ALA A 52 11.87 -26.62 -14.87
N GLN A 53 11.91 -25.92 -16.02
CA GLN A 53 12.18 -24.49 -16.05
C GLN A 53 11.16 -23.67 -15.24
N ILE A 54 9.87 -24.05 -15.26
CA ILE A 54 8.84 -23.40 -14.45
C ILE A 54 9.18 -23.51 -12.95
N LEU A 55 9.57 -24.71 -12.48
CA LEU A 55 9.92 -24.93 -11.08
C LEU A 55 11.21 -24.19 -10.70
N ASP A 56 12.23 -24.22 -11.56
CA ASP A 56 13.51 -23.55 -11.32
C ASP A 56 13.31 -22.03 -11.22
N LYS A 57 12.63 -21.43 -12.20
CA LYS A 57 12.36 -19.98 -12.20
C LYS A 57 11.39 -19.55 -11.10
N ALA A 58 10.41 -20.36 -10.75
CA ALA A 58 9.57 -20.08 -9.58
C ALA A 58 10.40 -20.06 -8.29
N THR A 59 11.31 -21.01 -8.12
CA THR A 59 12.19 -21.08 -6.95
C THR A 59 13.11 -19.86 -6.90
N GLU A 60 13.77 -19.52 -8.01
CA GLU A 60 14.59 -18.32 -8.14
C GLU A 60 13.80 -17.05 -7.81
N TYR A 61 12.58 -16.93 -8.34
CA TYR A 61 11.73 -15.75 -8.15
C TYR A 61 11.27 -15.60 -6.69
N ILE A 62 10.91 -16.69 -6.01
CA ILE A 62 10.58 -16.66 -4.58
C ILE A 62 11.78 -16.18 -3.76
N GLN A 63 12.98 -16.69 -4.04
CA GLN A 63 14.19 -16.27 -3.34
C GLN A 63 14.54 -14.81 -3.61
N TYR A 64 14.37 -14.36 -4.85
CA TYR A 64 14.53 -12.96 -5.23
C TYR A 64 13.55 -12.05 -4.47
N MET A 65 12.26 -12.38 -4.49
CA MET A 65 11.22 -11.58 -3.83
C MET A 65 11.41 -11.53 -2.31
N ARG A 66 11.87 -12.62 -1.68
CA ARG A 66 12.24 -12.62 -0.26
C ARG A 66 13.36 -11.63 0.05
N ARG A 67 14.44 -11.65 -0.73
CA ARG A 67 15.56 -10.69 -0.58
C ARG A 67 15.09 -9.25 -0.82
N LYS A 68 14.33 -9.02 -1.90
CA LYS A 68 13.79 -7.70 -2.25
C LYS A 68 12.90 -7.13 -1.14
N ASN A 69 11.96 -7.93 -0.62
CA ASN A 69 11.10 -7.52 0.48
C ASN A 69 11.89 -7.23 1.76
N HIS A 70 12.94 -7.99 2.03
CA HIS A 70 13.83 -7.74 3.17
C HIS A 70 14.55 -6.39 3.05
N THR A 71 15.13 -6.08 1.88
CA THR A 71 15.75 -4.77 1.63
C THR A 71 14.73 -3.64 1.75
N HIS A 72 13.55 -3.76 1.16
CA HIS A 72 12.51 -2.74 1.32
C HIS A 72 12.08 -2.55 2.77
N GLN A 73 12.03 -3.61 3.57
CA GLN A 73 11.74 -3.49 4.99
C GLN A 73 12.84 -2.73 5.74
N GLN A 74 14.11 -2.98 5.41
CA GLN A 74 15.23 -2.21 5.96
C GLN A 74 15.14 -0.72 5.59
N ASP A 75 14.86 -0.42 4.32
CA ASP A 75 14.70 0.96 3.84
C ASP A 75 13.55 1.68 4.59
N ILE A 76 12.42 0.99 4.79
CA ILE A 76 11.28 1.51 5.57
C ILE A 76 11.69 1.82 7.00
N ASP A 77 12.42 0.93 7.65
CA ASP A 77 12.82 1.09 9.06
C ASP A 77 13.85 2.21 9.23
N ASP A 78 14.78 2.35 8.29
CA ASP A 78 15.76 3.44 8.27
C ASP A 78 15.09 4.80 8.02
N LEU A 79 14.15 4.88 7.07
CA LEU A 79 13.37 6.10 6.82
C LEU A 79 12.51 6.49 8.03
N LYS A 80 11.90 5.51 8.72
CA LYS A 80 11.17 5.77 9.96
C LYS A 80 12.07 6.34 11.05
N ARG A 81 13.29 5.81 11.19
CA ARG A 81 14.28 6.31 12.16
C ARG A 81 14.69 7.75 11.82
N GLN A 82 14.94 8.04 10.54
CA GLN A 82 15.29 9.40 10.09
C GLN A 82 14.14 10.39 10.33
N ASN A 83 12.91 10.01 9.99
CA ASN A 83 11.73 10.86 10.23
C ASN A 83 11.55 11.14 11.73
N ALA A 84 11.70 10.14 12.60
CA ALA A 84 11.59 10.35 14.04
C ALA A 84 12.63 11.36 14.58
N LEU A 85 13.87 11.30 14.07
CA LEU A 85 14.91 12.26 14.42
C LEU A 85 14.59 13.68 13.93
N LEU A 86 14.09 13.81 12.70
CA LEU A 86 13.69 15.11 12.14
C LEU A 86 12.49 15.69 12.88
N GLU A 87 11.47 14.90 13.19
CA GLU A 87 10.32 15.32 14.00
C GLU A 87 10.74 15.76 15.41
N GLN A 88 11.75 15.12 16.01
CA GLN A 88 12.31 15.56 17.29
C GLN A 88 13.01 16.91 17.16
N GLN A 89 13.79 17.12 16.09
CA GLN A 89 14.47 18.39 15.84
C GLN A 89 13.47 19.53 15.58
N VAL A 90 12.43 19.30 14.79
CA VAL A 90 11.36 20.27 14.53
C VAL A 90 10.68 20.68 15.83
N ARG A 91 10.25 19.71 16.65
CA ARG A 91 9.63 19.98 17.96
C ARG A 91 10.54 20.79 18.89
N ALA A 92 11.84 20.48 18.92
CA ALA A 92 12.81 21.23 19.73
C ALA A 92 12.95 22.68 19.26
N LEU A 93 13.00 22.92 17.93
CA LEU A 93 13.09 24.25 17.34
C LEU A 93 11.80 25.06 17.56
N GLU A 94 10.63 24.44 17.45
CA GLU A 94 9.34 25.07 17.75
C GLU A 94 9.27 25.52 19.21
N LYS A 95 9.71 24.67 20.15
CA LYS A 95 9.79 25.02 21.58
C LYS A 95 10.75 26.18 21.83
N ALA A 96 11.92 26.18 21.19
CA ALA A 96 12.90 27.26 21.32
C ALA A 96 12.36 28.59 20.78
N LYS A 97 11.73 28.57 19.59
CA LYS A 97 11.10 29.77 18.99
C LYS A 97 9.97 30.34 19.86
N GLY A 98 9.10 29.48 20.39
CA GLY A 98 8.04 29.90 21.32
C GLY A 98 8.60 30.51 22.61
N SER A 99 9.67 29.95 23.16
CA SER A 99 10.35 30.49 24.35
C SER A 99 11.02 31.85 24.10
N THR A 100 11.63 32.06 22.93
CA THR A 100 12.25 33.35 22.57
C THR A 100 11.21 34.45 22.36
N GLN A 101 10.05 34.13 21.78
CA GLN A 101 8.94 35.08 21.63
C GLN A 101 8.38 35.53 22.99
N LEU A 102 8.26 34.60 23.95
CA LEU A 102 7.82 34.94 25.31
C LEU A 102 8.88 35.77 26.06
N GLN A 103 10.18 35.48 25.92
CA GLN A 103 11.21 36.35 26.53
C GLN A 103 11.24 37.76 25.93
N ALA A 104 10.99 37.91 24.62
CA ALA A 104 10.93 39.21 23.96
C ALA A 104 9.72 40.06 24.40
N SER A 105 8.58 39.43 24.75
CA SER A 105 7.40 40.16 25.24
C SER A 105 7.52 40.60 26.71
N TYR A 106 8.32 39.91 27.53
CA TYR A 106 8.55 40.29 28.94
C TYR A 106 9.79 41.16 29.18
N SER A 107 10.65 41.37 28.16
CA SER A 107 11.82 42.28 28.22
C SER A 107 11.63 43.56 27.41
N ALA A 108 10.39 44.01 27.18
CA ALA A 108 10.18 45.40 26.79
C ALA A 108 10.41 46.28 28.04
N PRO A 109 11.53 47.02 28.18
CA PRO A 109 11.45 48.22 28.99
C PRO A 109 10.46 49.14 28.29
N ASP A 110 9.54 49.68 29.07
CA ASP A 110 8.81 50.91 28.79
C ASP A 110 9.62 51.84 27.86
N SER A 111 9.29 51.86 26.57
CA SER A 111 9.97 52.77 25.65
C SER A 111 9.13 53.13 24.45
N SER A 112 8.63 54.35 24.55
CA SER A 112 8.45 55.31 23.46
C SER A 112 7.21 55.11 22.60
N LEU A 113 6.10 55.60 23.16
CA LEU A 113 5.11 56.34 22.36
C LEU A 113 5.86 57.32 21.46
N TYR A 114 5.78 57.11 20.14
CA TYR A 114 6.19 58.11 19.17
C TYR A 114 5.39 59.39 19.44
N THR A 115 6.05 60.41 19.98
CA THR A 115 5.48 61.76 20.09
C THR A 115 6.12 62.61 19.02
N ASN A 116 5.29 63.27 18.20
CA ASN A 116 5.79 64.31 17.30
C ASN A 116 6.37 65.47 18.13
N PRO A 117 7.22 66.33 17.56
CA PRO A 117 7.85 67.47 18.25
C PRO A 117 6.89 68.52 18.86
N LYS A 118 5.57 68.27 18.79
CA LYS A 118 4.50 69.03 19.45
C LYS A 118 3.85 68.31 20.65
N GLY A 119 4.38 67.16 21.09
CA GLY A 119 4.00 66.52 22.36
C GLY A 119 2.63 65.81 22.40
N SER A 120 1.94 65.62 21.27
CA SER A 120 0.70 64.81 21.24
C SER A 120 1.01 63.34 20.94
N ALA A 121 0.44 62.46 21.76
CA ALA A 121 0.45 61.01 21.54
C ALA A 121 -0.42 60.65 20.32
N VAL A 122 0.14 59.88 19.39
CA VAL A 122 -0.60 59.33 18.24
C VAL A 122 -0.99 57.88 18.54
N SER A 123 -2.27 57.62 18.73
CA SER A 123 -2.85 56.28 18.70
C SER A 123 -3.37 56.00 17.30
N ALA A 124 -2.90 54.92 16.66
CA ALA A 124 -3.42 54.50 15.37
C ALA A 124 -3.55 52.98 15.31
N PHE A 125 -4.77 52.55 14.97
CA PHE A 125 -5.22 51.21 14.57
C PHE A 125 -5.65 50.25 15.70
N ASP A 126 -6.92 50.42 16.10
CA ASP A 126 -7.78 49.32 16.55
C ASP A 126 -8.41 48.70 15.28
N GLY A 127 -8.02 47.48 14.97
CA GLY A 127 -8.45 46.76 13.77
C GLY A 127 -8.80 45.32 14.13
N GLY A 128 -9.90 45.17 14.87
CA GLY A 128 -10.54 43.88 15.07
C GLY A 128 -11.06 43.31 13.76
N SER A 129 -10.77 42.04 13.52
CA SER A 129 -11.53 41.19 12.60
C SER A 129 -11.45 39.76 13.12
N ASP A 130 -12.55 39.34 13.71
CA ASP A 130 -12.95 37.96 13.90
C ASP A 130 -13.26 37.34 12.54
N SER A 131 -12.66 36.19 12.24
CA SER A 131 -13.02 35.40 11.07
C SER A 131 -13.00 33.93 11.45
N SER A 132 -14.13 33.47 12.00
CA SER A 132 -14.48 32.06 12.06
C SER A 132 -14.91 31.58 10.68
N SER A 133 -14.30 30.52 10.17
CA SER A 133 -14.85 29.76 9.05
C SER A 133 -14.71 28.27 9.35
N GLU A 134 -15.87 27.64 9.58
CA GLU A 134 -16.05 26.20 9.58
C GLU A 134 -15.80 25.64 8.17
N SER A 135 -15.24 24.45 8.07
CA SER A 135 -15.16 23.72 6.80
C SER A 135 -15.39 22.24 7.07
N GLU A 136 -16.48 21.74 6.47
CA GLU A 136 -16.98 20.37 6.47
C GLU A 136 -16.01 19.35 5.85
N PRO A 137 -16.18 18.04 6.13
CA PRO A 137 -15.31 16.99 5.60
C PRO A 137 -15.64 16.55 4.17
N GLU A 138 -14.62 16.43 3.32
CA GLU A 138 -14.69 15.90 1.95
C GLU A 138 -14.84 14.35 1.91
N GLU A 139 -15.87 13.89 1.19
CA GLU A 139 -16.09 12.50 0.76
C GLU A 139 -15.29 12.18 -0.53
N PRO A 140 -14.92 10.90 -0.80
CA PRO A 140 -14.02 10.55 -1.90
C PRO A 140 -14.76 10.32 -3.24
N PRO A 141 -14.22 10.75 -4.40
CA PRO A 141 -14.88 10.50 -5.67
C PRO A 141 -14.69 9.06 -6.16
N SER A 142 -15.83 8.47 -6.54
CA SER A 142 -15.99 7.14 -7.08
C SER A 142 -15.69 7.05 -8.60
N ARG A 143 -15.10 5.91 -8.94
CA ARG A 143 -14.81 5.29 -10.25
C ARG A 143 -15.60 5.77 -11.48
N LYS A 144 -14.91 5.97 -12.61
CA LYS A 144 -15.49 5.83 -13.97
C LYS A 144 -14.75 4.79 -14.80
N LYS A 145 -15.50 3.79 -15.27
CA LYS A 145 -15.06 2.73 -16.19
C LYS A 145 -15.21 3.23 -17.62
N LEU A 146 -14.18 3.11 -18.45
CA LEU A 146 -14.28 3.37 -19.89
C LEU A 146 -14.71 2.08 -20.60
N ARG A 147 -15.84 2.14 -21.30
CA ARG A 147 -16.35 1.08 -22.18
C ARG A 147 -15.88 1.38 -23.60
N VAL A 148 -15.18 0.41 -24.22
CA VAL A 148 -14.79 0.44 -25.64
C VAL A 148 -15.72 -0.50 -26.39
N GLU A 149 -16.42 0.04 -27.39
CA GLU A 149 -17.15 -0.72 -28.42
C GLU A 149 -16.23 -0.86 -29.66
N PRO A 150 -16.38 -1.92 -30.48
CA PRO A 150 -15.50 -2.18 -31.61
C PRO A 150 -16.03 -1.61 -32.93
N SER A 151 -15.13 -1.39 -33.89
CA SER A 151 -15.40 -1.40 -35.33
C SER A 151 -14.33 -2.21 -36.04
#